data_AF-A0A6G0EK15-F1
#
_entry.id   AF-A0A6G0EK15-F1
#
_cell.length_a   1.000
_cell.length_b   1.000
_cell.length_c   1.000
_cell.angle_alpha   90.00
_cell.angle_beta   90.00
_cell.angle_gamma   90.00
#
_symmetry.space_group_name_H-M   'P 1'
#
loop_
_entity.id
_entity.type
_entity.pdbx_description
1 polymer ?
#
loop_
_entity_poly.entity_id
_entity_poly.type
_entity_poly.pdbx_seq_one_letter_code
_entity_poly.pdbx_strand_id
1 'polypeptide(L)'
;MSGRRISLDPEMKQPLLRSPIGIPLVFLTVMCGTLGWLVWSPYGLVLGVLPPAVVFGFAAFELRGTTLPKLPPAKSAVSTVASPSPPLALGGRVDLVSDLYEAGVLTDDESDRLAVSKEFASDWRRRMIAMDGRDHDQTALAELLGVDDSRVEMGWDEDGLFARLDSNAIGHWMSRAAFVADLTAVVTFRRHYPDWWQLTTADRNRVLGALRLSLHTCPTCDGAVEIDTERVDEDEDGRKRHVTAACRGCNAELFDAVVEEERADVSSTDTEAGTPPRSTR
;
A
#
# COMPACT_ATOMS: atom_id res chain seq x y z
N MET A 1 -52.09 -12.07 35.41
CA MET A 1 -50.95 -12.74 34.74
C MET A 1 -49.69 -12.11 35.32
N SER A 2 -49.05 -12.82 36.24
CA SER A 2 -48.02 -12.31 37.16
C SER A 2 -46.75 -13.15 37.00
N GLY A 3 -45.61 -12.46 37.02
CA GLY A 3 -44.27 -13.06 37.04
C GLY A 3 -43.44 -12.57 35.85
N ARG A 4 -42.21 -12.08 36.01
CA ARG A 4 -41.38 -11.85 37.19
C ARG A 4 -40.29 -10.91 36.68
N ARG A 5 -40.21 -9.67 37.17
CA ARG A 5 -39.08 -8.78 36.87
C ARG A 5 -37.87 -9.34 37.60
N ILE A 6 -36.87 -9.80 36.85
CA ILE A 6 -35.56 -10.13 37.37
C ILE A 6 -34.70 -8.88 37.17
N SER A 7 -34.63 -8.08 38.23
CA SER A 7 -33.59 -7.07 38.41
C SER A 7 -32.36 -7.80 38.92
N LEU A 8 -31.28 -7.77 38.15
CA LEU A 8 -29.93 -8.05 38.65
C LEU A 8 -29.10 -6.82 38.34
N ASP A 9 -28.94 -5.97 39.36
CA ASP A 9 -27.78 -5.11 39.45
C ASP A 9 -26.57 -6.02 39.69
N PRO A 10 -25.47 -5.77 38.97
CA PRO A 10 -24.25 -5.56 39.72
C PRO A 10 -23.52 -4.31 39.23
N GLU A 11 -23.34 -3.37 40.16
CA GLU A 11 -22.11 -2.61 40.29
C GLU A 11 -20.90 -3.48 39.92
N MET A 12 -20.28 -3.21 38.78
CA MET A 12 -18.91 -3.63 38.50
C MET A 12 -18.11 -2.39 38.13
N LYS A 13 -17.41 -1.86 39.13
CA LYS A 13 -16.25 -1.00 38.93
C LYS A 13 -15.29 -1.72 37.98
N GLN A 14 -15.09 -1.18 36.79
CA GLN A 14 -14.02 -1.64 35.91
C GLN A 14 -12.68 -1.46 36.64
N PRO A 15 -11.91 -2.53 36.86
CA PRO A 15 -10.53 -2.39 37.27
C PRO A 15 -9.73 -1.80 36.10
N LEU A 16 -9.03 -0.71 36.38
CA LEU A 16 -7.94 -0.22 35.54
C LEU A 16 -6.92 -1.35 35.34
N LEU A 17 -7.06 -2.11 34.25
CA LEU A 17 -6.07 -3.05 33.75
C LEU A 17 -4.90 -2.25 33.18
N ARG A 18 -4.09 -1.72 34.11
CA ARG A 18 -2.72 -1.28 33.89
C ARG A 18 -1.93 -2.55 33.57
N SER A 19 -1.80 -2.86 32.28
CA SER A 19 -1.07 -4.05 31.82
C SER A 19 0.36 -4.06 32.40
N PRO A 20 0.78 -5.12 33.12
CA PRO A 20 2.07 -5.21 33.78
C PRO A 20 3.24 -5.60 32.85
N ILE A 21 3.03 -5.61 31.53
CA ILE A 21 4.01 -6.12 30.55
C ILE A 21 4.95 -5.00 30.03
N GLY A 22 4.56 -3.73 30.14
CA GLY A 22 5.40 -2.61 29.69
C GLY A 22 6.62 -2.35 30.58
N ILE A 23 6.53 -2.62 31.88
CA ILE A 23 7.62 -2.38 32.84
C ILE A 23 8.81 -3.33 32.65
N PRO A 24 8.64 -4.66 32.48
CA PRO A 24 9.78 -5.56 32.27
C PRO A 24 10.50 -5.32 30.94
N LEU A 25 9.79 -4.86 29.90
CA LEU A 25 10.37 -4.59 28.58
C LEU A 25 11.23 -3.30 28.58
N VAL A 26 10.79 -2.28 29.31
CA VAL A 26 11.58 -1.05 29.53
C VAL A 26 12.79 -1.32 30.43
N PHE A 27 12.65 -2.18 31.46
CA PHE A 27 13.81 -2.57 32.28
C PHE A 27 14.83 -3.42 31.52
N LEU A 28 14.38 -4.32 30.63
CA LEU A 28 15.25 -5.17 29.83
C LEU A 28 16.02 -4.36 28.77
N THR A 29 15.40 -3.36 28.15
CA THR A 29 16.09 -2.45 27.20
C THR A 29 17.13 -1.57 27.90
N VAL A 30 16.83 -1.06 29.11
CA VAL A 30 17.79 -0.28 29.92
C VAL A 30 18.94 -1.17 30.43
N MET A 31 18.67 -2.41 30.83
CA MET A 31 19.71 -3.36 31.25
C MET A 31 20.62 -3.80 30.09
N CYS A 32 20.07 -4.12 28.92
CA CYS A 32 20.87 -4.42 27.72
C CYS A 32 21.71 -3.22 27.28
N GLY A 33 21.15 -1.99 27.32
CA GLY A 33 21.88 -0.78 26.97
C GLY A 33 23.04 -0.47 27.93
N THR A 34 22.85 -0.68 29.23
CA THR A 34 23.89 -0.43 30.25
C THR A 34 24.99 -1.50 30.26
N LEU A 35 24.64 -2.77 30.02
CA LEU A 35 25.62 -3.87 29.90
C LEU A 35 26.45 -3.78 28.61
N GLY A 36 25.84 -3.39 27.49
CA GLY A 36 26.57 -3.14 26.23
C GLY A 36 27.60 -2.02 26.35
N TRP A 37 27.32 -1.01 27.20
CA TRP A 37 28.23 0.11 27.41
C TRP A 37 29.45 -0.26 28.28
N LEU A 38 29.29 -1.20 29.22
CA LEU A 38 30.38 -1.69 30.07
C LEU A 38 31.33 -2.65 29.35
N VAL A 39 30.84 -3.43 28.39
CA VAL A 39 31.66 -4.38 27.61
C VAL A 39 32.54 -3.68 26.57
N TRP A 40 32.14 -2.52 26.04
CA TRP A 40 32.90 -1.82 24.98
C TRP A 40 33.99 -0.87 25.51
N SER A 41 33.92 -0.44 26.77
CA SER A 41 34.87 0.54 27.33
C SER A 41 36.36 0.15 27.21
N PRO A 42 36.79 -1.12 27.38
CA PRO A 42 38.21 -1.46 27.22
C PRO A 42 38.63 -1.74 25.76
N TYR A 43 37.70 -1.97 24.83
CA TYR A 43 38.02 -2.41 23.45
C TYR A 43 37.93 -1.30 22.40
N GLY A 44 37.22 -0.20 22.69
CA GLY A 44 37.05 0.92 21.75
C GLY A 44 38.35 1.68 21.44
N LEU A 45 39.32 1.69 22.37
CA LEU A 45 40.57 2.42 22.18
C LEU A 45 41.62 1.64 21.37
N VAL A 46 41.46 0.32 21.22
CA VAL A 46 42.42 -0.54 20.48
C VAL A 46 42.08 -0.66 18.99
N LEU A 47 40.81 -0.50 18.61
CA LEU A 47 40.35 -0.77 17.24
C LEU A 47 40.01 0.46 16.40
N GLY A 48 40.20 1.68 16.91
CA GLY A 48 40.08 2.90 16.09
C GLY A 48 38.69 3.13 15.47
N VAL A 49 37.64 2.59 16.07
CA VAL A 49 36.25 2.81 15.62
C VAL A 49 35.73 4.10 16.26
N LEU A 50 35.42 5.10 15.42
CA LEU A 50 34.85 6.37 15.84
C LEU A 50 33.54 6.17 16.63
N PRO A 51 33.21 7.07 17.59
CA PRO A 51 32.02 6.94 18.42
C PRO A 51 30.73 6.91 17.57
N PRO A 52 29.68 6.19 18.00
CA PRO A 52 28.40 6.06 17.29
C PRO A 52 27.52 7.34 17.33
N ALA A 53 28.12 8.52 17.29
CA ALA A 53 27.42 9.79 17.16
C ALA A 53 27.14 10.19 15.69
N VAL A 54 27.76 9.51 14.71
CA VAL A 54 27.60 9.84 13.28
C VAL A 54 26.43 9.09 12.62
N VAL A 55 25.92 8.01 13.23
CA VAL A 55 24.87 7.17 12.60
C VAL A 55 23.44 7.57 13.00
N PHE A 56 23.26 8.37 14.05
CA PHE A 56 21.91 8.81 14.51
C PHE A 56 21.51 10.22 14.04
N GLY A 57 22.25 10.83 13.10
CA GLY A 57 21.97 12.18 12.59
C GLY A 57 20.84 12.29 11.55
N PHE A 58 20.38 11.17 10.98
CA PHE A 58 19.42 11.21 9.85
C PHE A 58 17.94 11.09 10.24
N ALA A 59 17.62 10.91 11.52
CA ALA A 59 16.24 10.74 11.98
C ALA A 59 15.59 12.02 12.54
N ALA A 60 16.24 13.18 12.46
CA ALA A 60 15.75 14.43 13.07
C ALA A 60 15.52 15.59 12.09
N PHE A 61 15.74 15.40 10.78
CA PHE A 61 15.58 16.48 9.79
C PHE A 61 14.19 16.55 9.14
N GLU A 62 13.36 15.52 9.27
CA GLU A 62 12.03 15.43 8.64
C GLU A 62 10.90 16.19 9.38
N LEU A 63 11.22 16.96 10.43
CA LEU A 63 10.20 17.61 11.28
C LEU A 63 10.20 19.14 11.26
N ARG A 64 10.84 19.77 10.26
CA ARG A 64 10.66 21.21 10.02
C ARG A 64 9.75 21.44 8.82
N GLY A 65 8.48 21.63 9.16
CA GLY A 65 7.44 22.04 8.23
C GLY A 65 7.83 23.27 7.41
N THR A 66 7.55 23.18 6.12
CA THR A 66 7.51 24.32 5.23
C THR A 66 6.04 24.64 4.96
N THR A 67 5.63 25.82 5.40
CA THR A 67 4.36 26.44 5.04
C THR A 67 4.41 26.75 3.56
N LEU A 68 3.62 26.02 2.75
CA LEU A 68 3.45 26.28 1.32
C LEU A 68 2.32 27.31 1.08
N PRO A 69 2.45 28.16 0.04
CA PRO A 69 1.49 29.22 -0.26
C PRO A 69 0.22 28.67 -0.91
N LYS A 70 -0.92 29.34 -0.64
CA LYS A 70 -2.22 29.08 -1.28
C LYS A 70 -2.12 29.33 -2.80
N LEU A 71 -2.37 28.31 -3.61
CA LEU A 71 -2.64 28.43 -5.06
C LEU A 71 -4.09 27.96 -5.38
N PRO A 72 -4.67 28.44 -6.49
CA PRO A 72 -6.12 28.52 -6.69
C PRO A 72 -6.75 27.17 -7.06
N PRO A 73 -8.08 27.01 -6.90
CA PRO A 73 -8.75 25.75 -7.18
C PRO A 73 -8.72 25.40 -8.67
N ALA A 74 -8.23 24.20 -8.98
CA ALA A 74 -8.40 23.57 -10.28
C ALA A 74 -9.87 23.20 -10.50
N LYS A 75 -10.36 23.42 -11.72
CA LYS A 75 -11.76 23.25 -12.11
C LYS A 75 -12.05 21.76 -12.28
N SER A 76 -12.98 21.24 -11.50
CA SER A 76 -13.46 19.85 -11.58
C SER A 76 -14.17 19.58 -12.91
N ALA A 77 -13.73 18.56 -13.64
CA ALA A 77 -14.54 17.89 -14.64
C ALA A 77 -15.36 16.80 -13.92
N VAL A 78 -16.68 16.95 -13.96
CA VAL A 78 -17.66 16.01 -13.42
C VAL A 78 -17.70 14.78 -14.33
N SER A 79 -17.50 13.59 -13.76
CA SER A 79 -17.69 12.32 -14.45
C SER A 79 -18.82 11.55 -13.78
N THR A 80 -19.87 11.23 -14.54
CA THR A 80 -21.02 10.44 -14.12
C THR A 80 -21.03 9.11 -14.87
N VAL A 81 -21.35 8.04 -14.13
CA VAL A 81 -21.67 6.65 -14.54
C VAL A 81 -20.55 5.63 -14.29
N ALA A 82 -20.91 4.61 -13.49
CA ALA A 82 -20.03 3.61 -12.87
C ALA A 82 -19.57 2.50 -13.83
N SER A 83 -18.25 2.37 -13.98
CA SER A 83 -17.57 1.08 -13.87
C SER A 83 -16.28 1.30 -13.08
N PRO A 84 -15.73 0.27 -12.44
CA PRO A 84 -14.85 0.46 -11.29
C PRO A 84 -13.53 1.08 -11.73
N SER A 85 -13.27 2.29 -11.22
CA SER A 85 -11.92 2.81 -11.06
C SER A 85 -11.10 1.78 -10.28
N PRO A 86 -9.77 1.66 -10.49
CA PRO A 86 -8.94 0.81 -9.65
C PRO A 86 -9.25 1.13 -8.17
N PRO A 87 -9.60 0.13 -7.34
CA PRO A 87 -10.17 0.37 -6.00
C PRO A 87 -9.21 1.01 -4.98
N LEU A 88 -8.03 1.42 -5.44
CA LEU A 88 -7.08 2.21 -4.68
C LEU A 88 -7.06 3.62 -5.25
N ALA A 89 -7.75 4.53 -4.58
CA ALA A 89 -7.58 5.96 -4.82
C ALA A 89 -6.09 6.30 -4.61
N LEU A 90 -5.37 6.54 -5.70
CA LEU A 90 -3.99 7.03 -5.71
C LEU A 90 -3.90 8.51 -5.27
N GLY A 91 -5.02 9.12 -4.87
CA GLY A 91 -5.10 10.53 -4.47
C GLY A 91 -4.60 10.75 -3.04
N GLY A 92 -3.56 11.56 -2.89
CA GLY A 92 -3.21 12.20 -1.62
C GLY A 92 -1.71 12.18 -1.27
N ARG A 93 -1.05 13.32 -1.59
CA ARG A 93 0.39 13.70 -1.48
C ARG A 93 1.20 13.44 -2.75
N VAL A 94 1.58 14.54 -3.42
CA VAL A 94 2.02 14.54 -4.83
C VAL A 94 0.89 13.96 -5.69
N ASP A 95 0.61 14.54 -6.85
CA ASP A 95 -0.46 13.99 -7.68
C ASP A 95 0.06 12.74 -8.38
N LEU A 96 0.17 11.64 -7.63
CA LEU A 96 0.69 10.35 -8.07
C LEU A 96 -0.04 9.84 -9.32
N VAL A 97 -1.32 10.18 -9.45
CA VAL A 97 -2.10 9.91 -10.67
C VAL A 97 -1.54 10.70 -11.84
N SER A 98 -1.37 12.01 -11.68
CA SER A 98 -0.76 12.85 -12.71
C SER A 98 0.66 12.40 -13.05
N ASP A 99 1.49 12.07 -12.07
CA ASP A 99 2.86 11.59 -12.31
C ASP A 99 2.87 10.30 -13.16
N LEU A 100 1.99 9.35 -12.84
CA LEU A 100 1.86 8.09 -13.59
C LEU A 100 1.24 8.30 -14.98
N TYR A 101 0.36 9.28 -15.13
CA TYR A 101 -0.20 9.68 -16.43
C TYR A 101 0.87 10.34 -17.30
N GLU A 102 1.64 11.29 -16.77
CA GLU A 102 2.76 11.93 -17.46
C GLU A 102 3.87 10.93 -17.84
N ALA A 103 4.11 9.93 -16.99
CA ALA A 103 5.02 8.81 -17.26
C ALA A 103 4.51 7.83 -18.34
N GLY A 104 3.26 7.98 -18.81
CA GLY A 104 2.64 7.07 -19.77
C GLY A 104 2.33 5.68 -19.21
N VAL A 105 2.31 5.53 -17.88
CA VAL A 105 1.86 4.30 -17.20
C VAL A 105 0.34 4.23 -17.25
N LEU A 106 -0.33 5.36 -17.02
CA LEU A 106 -1.78 5.50 -17.08
C LEU A 106 -2.21 6.31 -18.31
N THR A 107 -3.44 6.07 -18.77
CA THR A 107 -4.12 6.79 -19.85
C THR A 107 -5.61 6.77 -19.59
N ASP A 108 -6.35 7.64 -20.27
CA ASP A 108 -7.80 7.49 -20.35
C ASP A 108 -8.18 6.33 -21.28
N ASP A 109 -9.14 5.53 -20.87
CA ASP A 109 -9.80 4.53 -21.71
C ASP A 109 -10.86 5.19 -22.62
N GLU A 110 -11.57 4.40 -23.43
CA GLU A 110 -12.62 4.93 -24.33
C GLU A 110 -13.81 5.57 -23.59
N SER A 111 -13.88 5.40 -22.27
CA SER A 111 -14.93 5.93 -21.39
C SER A 111 -14.42 7.09 -20.52
N ASP A 112 -13.28 7.69 -20.85
CA ASP A 112 -12.61 8.74 -20.07
C ASP A 112 -12.31 8.32 -18.62
N ARG A 113 -12.03 7.03 -18.40
CA ARG A 113 -11.58 6.50 -17.11
C ARG A 113 -10.12 6.18 -17.12
N LEU A 114 -9.49 6.40 -15.97
CA LEU A 114 -8.09 6.08 -15.75
C LEU A 114 -7.85 4.57 -15.85
N ALA A 115 -7.00 4.17 -16.79
CA ALA A 115 -6.61 2.79 -17.04
C ALA A 115 -5.09 2.69 -17.29
N VAL A 116 -4.55 1.48 -17.19
CA VAL A 116 -3.14 1.22 -17.55
C VAL A 116 -2.99 1.37 -19.06
N SER A 117 -1.95 2.06 -19.51
CA SER A 117 -1.69 2.27 -20.92
C SER A 117 -1.40 0.95 -21.64
N LYS A 118 -1.85 0.83 -22.89
CA LYS A 118 -1.62 -0.38 -23.70
C LYS A 118 -0.13 -0.66 -23.91
N GLU A 119 0.68 0.39 -24.03
CA GLU A 119 2.14 0.27 -24.17
C GLU A 119 2.76 -0.31 -22.90
N PHE A 120 2.46 0.28 -21.73
CA PHE A 120 2.96 -0.20 -20.45
C PHE A 120 2.48 -1.64 -20.19
N ALA A 121 1.19 -1.93 -20.37
CA ALA A 121 0.62 -3.25 -20.15
C ALA A 121 1.30 -4.33 -21.03
N SER A 122 1.61 -4.00 -22.28
CA SER A 122 2.29 -4.92 -23.21
C SER A 122 3.75 -5.18 -22.80
N ASP A 123 4.47 -4.12 -22.41
CA ASP A 123 5.87 -4.20 -21.96
C ASP A 123 6.00 -4.93 -20.62
N TRP A 124 5.05 -4.70 -19.73
CA TRP A 124 4.94 -5.35 -18.42
C TRP A 124 4.61 -6.84 -18.59
N ARG A 125 3.60 -7.17 -19.41
CA ARG A 125 3.22 -8.56 -19.70
C ARG A 125 4.35 -9.36 -20.35
N ARG A 126 5.10 -8.76 -21.27
CA ARG A 126 6.28 -9.41 -21.88
C ARG A 126 7.32 -9.81 -20.84
N ARG A 127 7.56 -8.96 -19.84
CA ARG A 127 8.50 -9.22 -18.74
C ARG A 127 7.98 -10.30 -17.80
N MET A 128 6.67 -10.34 -17.50
CA MET A 128 6.09 -11.44 -16.72
C MET A 128 6.29 -12.79 -17.41
N ILE A 129 6.03 -12.88 -18.72
CA ILE A 129 6.21 -14.13 -19.48
C ILE A 129 7.68 -14.57 -19.49
N ALA A 130 8.63 -13.62 -19.44
CA ALA A 130 10.06 -13.93 -19.37
C ALA A 130 10.49 -14.49 -18.00
N MET A 131 9.68 -14.33 -16.94
CA MET A 131 9.95 -14.87 -15.61
C MET A 131 9.54 -16.35 -15.54
N ASP A 132 10.37 -17.23 -16.10
CA ASP A 132 10.13 -18.67 -16.08
C ASP A 132 10.62 -19.33 -14.79
N GLY A 133 9.71 -20.05 -14.14
CA GLY A 133 10.00 -20.83 -12.94
C GLY A 133 10.46 -20.02 -11.74
N ARG A 134 10.41 -20.65 -10.57
CA ARG A 134 10.77 -20.05 -9.27
C ARG A 134 12.28 -20.00 -9.01
N ASP A 135 13.06 -20.73 -9.79
CA ASP A 135 14.50 -20.87 -9.57
C ASP A 135 15.27 -19.57 -9.87
N HIS A 136 14.70 -18.66 -10.65
CA HIS A 136 15.30 -17.38 -11.01
C HIS A 136 14.80 -16.20 -10.17
N ASP A 137 13.83 -16.40 -9.27
CA ASP A 137 13.17 -15.31 -8.54
C ASP A 137 14.18 -14.53 -7.67
N GLN A 138 15.08 -15.23 -6.97
CA GLN A 138 16.11 -14.63 -6.12
C GLN A 138 17.11 -13.80 -6.95
N THR A 139 17.61 -14.36 -8.04
CA THR A 139 18.55 -13.67 -8.94
C THR A 139 17.91 -12.44 -9.55
N ALA A 140 16.67 -12.54 -10.03
CA ALA A 140 15.95 -11.41 -10.63
C ALA A 140 15.69 -10.27 -9.61
N LEU A 141 15.40 -10.62 -8.36
CA LEU A 141 15.27 -9.62 -7.29
C LEU A 141 16.62 -8.97 -6.96
N ALA A 142 17.70 -9.75 -6.86
CA ALA A 142 19.04 -9.23 -6.62
C ALA A 142 19.50 -8.27 -7.73
N GLU A 143 19.24 -8.62 -9.00
CA GLU A 143 19.51 -7.78 -10.16
C GLU A 143 18.72 -6.46 -10.12
N LEU A 144 17.43 -6.51 -9.73
CA LEU A 144 16.61 -5.31 -9.57
C LEU A 144 17.19 -4.37 -8.50
N LEU A 145 17.67 -4.95 -7.39
CA LEU A 145 18.26 -4.21 -6.27
C LEU A 145 19.71 -3.77 -6.54
N GLY A 146 20.37 -4.31 -7.57
CA GLY A 146 21.78 -4.04 -7.86
C GLY A 146 22.73 -4.62 -6.81
N VAL A 147 22.39 -5.77 -6.24
CA VAL A 147 23.18 -6.47 -5.21
C VAL A 147 23.54 -7.89 -5.65
N ASP A 148 24.47 -8.51 -4.93
CA ASP A 148 24.82 -9.92 -5.11
C ASP A 148 23.67 -10.84 -4.65
N ASP A 149 23.45 -11.95 -5.37
CA ASP A 149 22.34 -12.87 -5.09
C ASP A 149 22.43 -13.53 -3.71
N SER A 150 23.64 -13.76 -3.22
CA SER A 150 23.91 -14.41 -1.93
C SER A 150 23.48 -13.56 -0.73
N ARG A 151 23.24 -12.26 -0.94
CA ARG A 151 22.73 -11.33 0.09
C ARG A 151 21.21 -11.33 0.18
N VAL A 152 20.54 -11.87 -0.83
CA VAL A 152 19.07 -11.97 -0.89
C VAL A 152 18.65 -13.34 -0.38
N GLU A 153 17.79 -13.36 0.62
CA GLU A 153 17.12 -14.56 1.09
C GLU A 153 15.66 -14.51 0.63
N MET A 154 15.16 -15.57 0.01
CA MET A 154 13.74 -15.72 -0.33
C MET A 154 13.20 -17.02 0.24
N GLY A 155 11.94 -17.01 0.65
CA GLY A 155 11.29 -18.17 1.22
C GLY A 155 9.78 -17.99 1.31
N TRP A 156 9.13 -18.98 1.92
CA TRP A 156 7.69 -18.99 2.13
C TRP A 156 7.39 -19.12 3.62
N ASP A 157 6.42 -18.35 4.09
CA ASP A 157 5.84 -18.45 5.43
C ASP A 157 4.30 -18.59 5.34
N GLU A 158 3.62 -18.42 6.47
CA GLU A 158 2.16 -18.55 6.56
C GLU A 158 1.41 -17.44 5.82
N ASP A 159 2.04 -16.28 5.67
CA ASP A 159 1.45 -15.11 5.04
C ASP A 159 1.77 -15.07 3.53
N GLY A 160 2.84 -15.74 3.09
CA GLY A 160 3.18 -15.86 1.66
C GLY A 160 4.67 -15.94 1.36
N LEU A 161 5.06 -15.39 0.21
CA LEU A 161 6.45 -15.28 -0.23
C LEU A 161 7.11 -14.07 0.46
N PHE A 162 8.23 -14.28 1.14
CA PHE A 162 9.01 -13.20 1.72
C PHE A 162 10.37 -13.05 1.03
N ALA A 163 10.95 -11.85 1.15
CA ALA A 163 12.35 -11.59 0.80
C ALA A 163 13.05 -10.75 1.88
N ARG A 164 14.32 -11.07 2.12
CA ARG A 164 15.23 -10.32 3.00
C ARG A 164 16.53 -9.96 2.30
N LEU A 165 17.11 -8.83 2.69
CA LEU A 165 18.45 -8.39 2.31
C LEU A 165 19.29 -8.22 3.58
N ASP A 166 20.36 -9.02 3.72
CA ASP A 166 21.19 -9.05 4.94
C ASP A 166 20.35 -9.11 6.24
N SER A 167 19.39 -10.03 6.28
CA SER A 167 18.42 -10.23 7.38
C SER A 167 17.35 -9.14 7.58
N ASN A 168 17.37 -8.06 6.80
CA ASN A 168 16.29 -7.05 6.83
C ASN A 168 15.18 -7.43 5.85
N ALA A 169 13.93 -7.43 6.30
CA ALA A 169 12.79 -7.65 5.42
C ALA A 169 12.70 -6.54 4.36
N ILE A 170 12.65 -6.93 3.08
CA ILE A 170 12.56 -6.01 1.95
C ILE A 170 11.25 -6.14 1.17
N GLY A 171 10.51 -7.24 1.38
CA GLY A 171 9.21 -7.42 0.75
C GLY A 171 8.52 -8.68 1.22
N HIS A 172 7.21 -8.65 1.07
CA HIS A 172 6.32 -9.76 1.38
C HIS A 172 5.15 -9.73 0.40
N TRP A 173 4.80 -10.89 -0.14
CA TRP A 173 3.81 -11.05 -1.20
C TRP A 173 2.94 -12.26 -0.92
N MET A 174 1.63 -12.10 -1.10
CA MET A 174 0.62 -13.16 -0.89
C MET A 174 0.88 -14.41 -1.75
N SER A 175 1.51 -14.22 -2.92
CA SER A 175 1.90 -15.31 -3.78
C SER A 175 3.08 -14.95 -4.67
N ARG A 176 3.66 -15.96 -5.31
CA ARG A 176 4.63 -15.77 -6.40
C ARG A 176 4.06 -14.94 -7.55
N ALA A 177 2.75 -15.06 -7.84
CA ALA A 177 2.13 -14.27 -8.89
C ALA A 177 2.15 -12.77 -8.55
N ALA A 178 1.89 -12.41 -7.29
CA ALA A 178 2.01 -11.04 -6.82
C ALA A 178 3.46 -10.52 -6.89
N PHE A 179 4.44 -11.36 -6.52
CA PHE A 179 5.86 -11.03 -6.65
C PHE A 179 6.28 -10.78 -8.11
N VAL A 180 5.94 -11.68 -9.03
CA VAL A 180 6.28 -11.53 -10.46
C VAL A 180 5.63 -10.28 -11.04
N ALA A 181 4.37 -10.00 -10.69
CA ALA A 181 3.69 -8.77 -11.09
C ALA A 181 4.47 -7.53 -10.65
N ASP A 182 4.83 -7.45 -9.37
CA ASP A 182 5.54 -6.29 -8.82
C ASP A 182 6.94 -6.12 -9.37
N LEU A 183 7.74 -7.19 -9.34
CA LEU A 183 9.13 -7.17 -9.78
C LEU A 183 9.21 -6.65 -11.22
N THR A 184 8.36 -7.19 -12.09
CA THR A 184 8.33 -6.80 -13.49
C THR A 184 7.73 -5.41 -13.72
N ALA A 185 6.84 -4.94 -12.84
CA ALA A 185 6.34 -3.56 -12.87
C ALA A 185 7.47 -2.58 -12.58
N VAL A 186 8.25 -2.81 -11.52
CA VAL A 186 9.39 -1.96 -11.13
C VAL A 186 10.47 -1.96 -12.21
N VAL A 187 10.77 -3.12 -12.81
CA VAL A 187 11.70 -3.19 -13.96
C VAL A 187 11.18 -2.38 -15.15
N THR A 188 9.86 -2.34 -15.36
CA THR A 188 9.24 -1.54 -16.43
C THR A 188 9.30 -0.05 -16.11
N PHE A 189 9.08 0.34 -14.85
CA PHE A 189 9.16 1.74 -14.41
C PHE A 189 10.53 2.37 -14.64
N ARG A 190 11.63 1.61 -14.58
CA ARG A 190 12.97 2.16 -14.89
C ARG A 190 13.04 2.90 -16.23
N ARG A 191 12.17 2.55 -17.19
CA ARG A 191 12.07 3.23 -18.49
C ARG A 191 11.05 4.38 -18.49
N HIS A 192 9.91 4.19 -17.83
CA HIS A 192 8.75 5.08 -17.93
C HIS A 192 8.67 6.13 -16.82
N TYR A 193 9.16 5.79 -15.62
CA TYR A 193 8.98 6.58 -14.40
C TYR A 193 10.25 6.56 -13.52
N PRO A 194 11.29 7.36 -13.85
CA PRO A 194 12.54 7.42 -13.10
C PRO A 194 12.37 7.84 -11.64
N ASP A 195 11.34 8.64 -11.35
CA ASP A 195 11.02 9.17 -10.03
C ASP A 195 10.36 8.14 -9.09
N TRP A 196 10.14 6.91 -9.57
CA TRP A 196 9.72 5.77 -8.77
C TRP A 196 10.50 5.63 -7.46
N TRP A 197 11.82 5.83 -7.50
CA TRP A 197 12.71 5.70 -6.34
C TRP A 197 12.63 6.89 -5.37
N GLN A 198 11.90 7.95 -5.72
CA GLN A 198 11.62 9.09 -4.85
C GLN A 198 10.29 8.93 -4.09
N LEU A 199 9.41 8.03 -4.56
CA LEU A 199 8.15 7.74 -3.87
C LEU A 199 8.37 7.15 -2.48
N THR A 200 7.44 7.45 -1.57
CA THR A 200 7.38 6.81 -0.26
C THR A 200 7.02 5.32 -0.41
N THR A 201 7.38 4.50 0.57
CA THR A 201 7.01 3.06 0.56
C THR A 201 5.49 2.86 0.47
N ALA A 202 4.71 3.72 1.13
CA ALA A 202 3.25 3.66 1.08
C ALA A 202 2.72 3.92 -0.34
N ASP A 203 3.27 4.92 -1.04
CA ASP A 203 2.85 5.25 -2.40
C ASP A 203 3.27 4.16 -3.39
N ARG A 204 4.49 3.63 -3.27
CA ARG A 204 4.93 2.47 -4.08
C ARG A 204 3.97 1.29 -3.91
N ASN A 205 3.60 0.95 -2.68
CA ASN A 205 2.67 -0.15 -2.40
C ASN A 205 1.27 0.11 -2.98
N ARG A 206 0.78 1.36 -2.96
CA ARG A 206 -0.49 1.74 -3.61
C ARG A 206 -0.43 1.56 -5.12
N VAL A 207 0.64 2.02 -5.77
CA VAL A 207 0.83 1.84 -7.22
C VAL A 207 0.87 0.36 -7.59
N LEU A 208 1.68 -0.43 -6.87
CA LEU A 208 1.79 -1.87 -7.13
C LEU A 208 0.46 -2.60 -6.90
N GLY A 209 -0.26 -2.27 -5.82
CA GLY A 209 -1.60 -2.78 -5.59
C GLY A 209 -2.57 -2.45 -6.72
N ALA A 210 -2.59 -1.20 -7.19
CA ALA A 210 -3.45 -0.76 -8.28
C ALA A 210 -3.11 -1.48 -9.59
N LEU A 211 -1.81 -1.69 -9.87
CA LEU A 211 -1.36 -2.47 -11.01
C LEU A 211 -1.80 -3.93 -10.90
N ARG A 212 -1.69 -4.58 -9.74
CA ARG A 212 -2.16 -5.96 -9.58
C ARG A 212 -3.66 -6.10 -9.81
N LEU A 213 -4.45 -5.12 -9.37
CA LEU A 213 -5.88 -5.03 -9.62
C LEU A 213 -6.23 -4.73 -11.10
N SER A 214 -5.26 -4.35 -11.93
CA SER A 214 -5.46 -4.19 -13.37
C SER A 214 -5.18 -5.49 -14.17
N LEU A 215 -4.73 -6.55 -13.51
CA LEU A 215 -4.39 -7.81 -14.18
C LEU A 215 -5.64 -8.61 -14.54
N HIS A 216 -5.75 -8.98 -15.81
CA HIS A 216 -6.75 -9.94 -16.29
C HIS A 216 -6.19 -11.37 -16.48
N THR A 217 -4.86 -11.49 -16.54
CA THR A 217 -4.16 -12.76 -16.81
C THR A 217 -3.07 -12.96 -15.77
N CYS A 218 -3.02 -14.17 -15.21
CA CYS A 218 -2.10 -14.52 -14.16
C CYS A 218 -0.64 -14.47 -14.67
N PRO A 219 0.27 -13.82 -13.93
CA PRO A 219 1.68 -13.76 -14.29
C PRO A 219 2.39 -15.12 -14.32
N THR A 220 1.86 -16.16 -13.67
CA THR A 220 2.58 -17.44 -13.48
C THR A 220 1.97 -18.64 -14.22
N CYS A 221 0.65 -18.66 -14.46
CA CYS A 221 -0.02 -19.80 -15.08
C CYS A 221 -0.90 -19.43 -16.29
N ASP A 222 -0.92 -18.16 -16.67
CA ASP A 222 -1.75 -17.60 -17.75
C ASP A 222 -3.27 -17.78 -17.58
N GLY A 223 -3.73 -18.23 -16.40
CA GLY A 223 -5.14 -18.32 -16.05
C GLY A 223 -5.79 -16.94 -15.89
N ALA A 224 -7.12 -16.88 -16.00
CA ALA A 224 -7.87 -15.66 -15.76
C ALA A 224 -7.73 -15.21 -14.30
N VAL A 225 -7.59 -13.90 -14.09
CA VAL A 225 -7.65 -13.25 -12.78
C VAL A 225 -9.04 -12.67 -12.60
N GLU A 226 -9.68 -13.03 -11.50
CA GLU A 226 -10.98 -12.49 -11.10
C GLU A 226 -10.79 -11.55 -9.91
N ILE A 227 -11.53 -10.44 -9.93
CA ILE A 227 -11.59 -9.48 -8.84
C ILE A 227 -12.97 -9.63 -8.22
N ASP A 228 -12.99 -9.83 -6.92
CA ASP A 228 -14.21 -9.85 -6.14
C ASP A 228 -14.25 -8.64 -5.20
N THR A 229 -15.46 -8.17 -4.90
CA THR A 229 -15.68 -7.01 -4.04
C THR A 229 -16.92 -7.26 -3.20
N GLU A 230 -16.68 -7.57 -1.93
CA GLU A 230 -17.73 -7.86 -0.96
C GLU A 230 -17.88 -6.69 0.02
N ARG A 231 -19.09 -6.48 0.54
CA ARG A 231 -19.32 -5.52 1.62
C ARG A 231 -18.91 -6.16 2.94
N VAL A 232 -18.23 -5.40 3.80
CA VAL A 232 -17.93 -5.86 5.15
C VAL A 232 -19.19 -5.78 6.00
N ASP A 233 -19.71 -6.93 6.43
CA ASP A 233 -21.00 -7.03 7.15
C ASP A 233 -21.03 -6.25 8.48
N GLU A 234 -19.89 -6.19 9.17
CA GLU A 234 -19.75 -5.51 10.47
C GLU A 234 -19.46 -4.01 10.35
N ASP A 235 -19.43 -3.45 9.13
CA ASP A 235 -19.14 -2.03 8.96
C ASP A 235 -20.38 -1.17 9.29
N GLU A 236 -20.28 -0.41 10.37
CA GLU A 236 -21.36 0.44 10.89
C GLU A 236 -21.92 1.41 9.82
N ASP A 237 -21.07 1.88 8.92
CA ASP A 237 -21.45 2.83 7.86
C ASP A 237 -21.71 2.17 6.49
N GLY A 238 -21.45 0.86 6.34
CA GLY A 238 -21.58 0.14 5.07
C GLY A 238 -20.72 0.68 3.93
N ARG A 239 -19.60 1.34 4.24
CA ARG A 239 -18.64 1.98 3.30
C ARG A 239 -17.39 1.15 3.05
N LYS A 240 -17.09 0.18 3.91
CA LYS A 240 -15.97 -0.74 3.73
C LYS A 240 -16.31 -1.80 2.70
N ARG A 241 -15.34 -2.09 1.83
CA ARG A 241 -15.39 -3.17 0.85
C ARG A 241 -14.16 -4.03 1.05
N HIS A 242 -14.34 -5.33 1.11
CA HIS A 242 -13.26 -6.29 1.01
C HIS A 242 -13.04 -6.58 -0.47
N VAL A 243 -11.88 -6.17 -0.98
CA VAL A 243 -11.50 -6.37 -2.39
C VAL A 243 -10.44 -7.45 -2.44
N THR A 244 -10.71 -8.49 -3.21
CA THR A 244 -9.76 -9.58 -3.45
C THR A 244 -9.51 -9.73 -4.95
N ALA A 245 -8.30 -10.15 -5.32
CA ALA A 245 -7.96 -10.53 -6.67
C ALA A 245 -7.20 -11.85 -6.66
N ALA A 246 -7.73 -12.85 -7.36
CA ALA A 246 -7.15 -14.19 -7.38
C ALA A 246 -7.21 -14.83 -8.77
N CYS A 247 -6.24 -15.68 -9.07
CA CYS A 247 -6.24 -16.45 -10.30
C CYS A 247 -7.15 -17.68 -10.22
N ARG A 248 -8.00 -17.89 -11.22
CA ARG A 248 -8.88 -19.08 -11.33
C ARG A 248 -8.19 -20.37 -11.76
N GLY A 249 -6.99 -20.28 -12.33
CA GLY A 249 -6.22 -21.43 -12.79
C GLY A 249 -5.38 -22.06 -11.68
N CYS A 250 -4.65 -21.25 -10.92
CA CYS A 250 -3.72 -21.72 -9.88
C CYS A 250 -4.08 -21.28 -8.46
N ASN A 251 -5.19 -20.56 -8.26
CA ASN A 251 -5.62 -19.98 -6.98
C ASN A 251 -4.59 -19.03 -6.33
N ALA A 252 -3.64 -18.51 -7.12
CA ALA A 252 -2.67 -17.54 -6.61
C ALA A 252 -3.38 -16.22 -6.30
N GLU A 253 -3.23 -15.76 -5.07
CA GLU A 253 -3.76 -14.49 -4.61
C GLU A 253 -2.82 -13.34 -5.01
N LEU A 254 -3.40 -12.29 -5.59
CA LEU A 254 -2.69 -11.12 -6.10
C LEU A 254 -2.91 -9.90 -5.21
N PHE A 255 -4.09 -9.78 -4.63
CA PHE A 255 -4.48 -8.65 -3.81
C PHE A 255 -5.56 -9.06 -2.81
N ASP A 256 -5.44 -8.56 -1.59
CA ASP A 256 -6.47 -8.59 -0.56
C ASP A 256 -6.32 -7.31 0.28
N ALA A 257 -7.37 -6.50 0.31
CA ALA A 257 -7.48 -5.42 1.29
C ALA A 257 -8.93 -5.04 1.57
N VAL A 258 -9.16 -4.49 2.75
CA VAL A 258 -10.37 -3.71 3.05
C VAL A 258 -10.12 -2.26 2.65
N VAL A 259 -10.93 -1.75 1.72
CA VAL A 259 -10.91 -0.36 1.26
C VAL A 259 -12.15 0.38 1.75
N GLU A 260 -12.00 1.65 2.10
CA GLU A 260 -13.12 2.53 2.43
C GLU A 260 -13.54 3.29 1.17
N GLU A 261 -14.82 3.23 0.83
CA GLU A 261 -15.40 4.02 -0.25
C GLU A 261 -15.54 5.48 0.22
N GLU A 262 -14.77 6.38 -0.39
CA GLU A 262 -14.88 7.82 -0.11
C GLU A 262 -16.22 8.35 -0.64
N ARG A 263 -16.95 9.10 0.19
CA ARG A 263 -18.19 9.76 -0.24
C ARG A 263 -17.84 10.68 -1.40
N ALA A 264 -18.45 10.45 -2.56
CA ALA A 264 -18.75 11.56 -3.45
C ALA A 264 -19.70 12.48 -2.66
N ASP A 265 -19.17 13.54 -2.05
CA ASP A 265 -19.98 14.55 -1.40
C ASP A 265 -20.83 15.22 -2.49
N VAL A 266 -22.03 14.69 -2.68
CA VAL A 266 -23.08 15.35 -3.46
C VAL A 266 -23.51 16.54 -2.61
N SER A 267 -22.78 17.64 -2.74
CA SER A 267 -23.23 18.94 -2.25
C SER A 267 -24.44 19.36 -3.08
N SER A 268 -25.62 18.93 -2.65
CA SER A 268 -26.88 19.52 -3.08
C SER A 268 -26.95 20.93 -2.48
N THR A 269 -26.32 21.91 -3.13
CA THR A 269 -26.75 23.29 -2.95
C THR A 269 -28.11 23.45 -3.60
N ASP A 270 -29.15 23.30 -2.78
CA ASP A 270 -30.41 23.99 -2.99
C ASP A 270 -30.11 25.48 -3.18
N THR A 271 -30.57 26.05 -4.29
CA THR A 271 -30.81 27.49 -4.37
C THR A 271 -32.18 27.71 -4.99
N GLU A 272 -33.08 28.08 -4.09
CA GLU A 272 -34.40 28.65 -4.31
C GLU A 272 -34.45 29.74 -5.40
N ALA A 273 -35.66 29.84 -5.97
CA ALA A 273 -36.31 31.06 -6.48
C ALA A 273 -35.92 31.58 -7.87
N GLY A 274 -36.66 31.11 -8.88
CA GLY A 274 -36.88 31.79 -10.16
C GLY A 274 -38.36 31.76 -10.55
N THR A 275 -39.08 32.85 -10.29
CA THR A 275 -40.47 33.12 -10.69
C THR A 275 -40.73 32.85 -12.18
N PRO A 276 -41.83 32.18 -12.58
CA PRO A 276 -42.13 32.00 -14.00
C PRO A 276 -42.64 33.29 -14.64
N PRO A 277 -42.22 33.65 -15.87
CA PRO A 277 -42.77 34.80 -16.57
C PRO A 277 -44.22 34.50 -17.01
N ARG A 278 -45.08 35.44 -16.65
CA ARG A 278 -46.49 35.52 -17.01
C ARG A 278 -46.59 35.77 -18.52
N SER A 279 -47.17 34.84 -19.28
CA SER A 279 -47.46 35.07 -20.69
C SER A 279 -48.50 36.19 -20.82
N THR A 280 -48.23 37.15 -21.69
CA THR A 280 -49.22 38.11 -22.16
C THR A 280 -49.35 37.90 -23.66
N ARG A 281 -50.56 37.44 -24.02
CA ARG A 281 -51.32 37.57 -25.27
C ARG A 281 -50.60 37.51 -26.61
#